data_AF-A0A964E2U8-F1
#
_entry.id   AF-A0A964E2U8-F1
#
_cell.length_a   1.000
_cell.length_b   1.000
_cell.length_c   1.000
_cell.angle_alpha   90.00
_cell.angle_beta   90.00
_cell.angle_gamma   90.00
#
_symmetry.space_group_name_H-M   'P 1'
#
loop_
_entity.id
_entity.type
_entity.pdbx_description
1 polymer ?
#
loop_
_entity_poly.entity_id
_entity_poly.type
_entity_poly.pdbx_seq_one_letter_code
_entity_poly.pdbx_strand_id
1 'polypeptide(L)'
;MPLFKTSMSRMVAVAIFAAGTGLGAGMAVAGQPDMEGALHALESAQGHLSRVTQNKGGHAAAARQLVAQAISEVQAGIMFGHAQGE
;
A
#
# COMPACT_ATOMS: atom_id res chain seq x y z
N MET A 1 -67.00 31.97 11.18
CA MET A 1 -66.18 32.84 10.31
C MET A 1 -64.75 32.85 10.85
N PRO A 2 -63.79 32.13 10.25
CA PRO A 2 -62.41 32.14 10.71
C PRO A 2 -61.70 33.41 10.24
N LEU A 3 -61.13 34.13 11.20
CA LEU A 3 -60.39 35.38 11.02
C LEU A 3 -58.90 35.09 10.83
N PHE A 4 -58.30 35.90 9.96
CA PHE A 4 -56.88 36.23 9.83
C PHE A 4 -55.93 35.26 9.11
N LYS A 5 -55.46 35.74 7.95
CA LYS A 5 -54.42 35.17 7.09
C LYS A 5 -53.28 36.20 7.03
N THR A 6 -52.10 35.82 7.52
CA THR A 6 -50.81 36.50 7.34
C THR A 6 -49.74 35.41 7.42
N SER A 7 -49.30 34.82 6.31
CA SER A 7 -48.14 35.25 5.52
C SER A 7 -47.00 35.80 6.37
N MET A 8 -45.93 35.01 6.52
CA MET A 8 -44.54 35.37 6.18
C MET A 8 -43.53 34.73 7.14
N SER A 9 -42.67 33.90 6.55
CA SER A 9 -41.25 33.74 6.87
C SER A 9 -40.83 33.27 8.27
N ARG A 10 -40.66 31.95 8.40
CA ARG A 10 -39.52 31.38 9.14
C ARG A 10 -38.84 30.31 8.29
N MET A 11 -38.06 30.81 7.35
CA MET A 11 -36.88 30.19 6.80
C MET A 11 -35.99 29.65 7.94
N VAL A 12 -35.81 28.34 8.06
CA VAL A 12 -34.54 27.73 8.48
C VAL A 12 -34.39 26.39 7.76
N ALA A 13 -33.57 26.46 6.71
CA ALA A 13 -32.67 25.45 6.18
C ALA A 13 -32.98 23.97 6.47
N VAL A 14 -33.41 23.27 5.42
CA VAL A 14 -33.07 21.87 5.19
C VAL A 14 -31.55 21.76 5.26
N ALA A 15 -31.02 21.20 6.35
CA ALA A 15 -29.60 20.93 6.52
C ALA A 15 -29.17 19.76 5.61
N ILE A 16 -29.12 19.99 4.30
CA ILE A 16 -28.25 19.23 3.40
C ILE A 16 -26.86 19.83 3.59
N PHE A 17 -26.21 19.40 4.67
CA PHE A 17 -24.77 19.52 4.84
C PHE A 17 -24.20 18.09 4.84
N ALA A 18 -24.40 17.38 3.73
CA ALA A 18 -23.45 16.35 3.32
C ALA A 18 -22.18 17.09 2.87
N ALA A 19 -21.47 17.67 3.84
CA ALA A 19 -20.17 18.25 3.61
C ALA A 19 -19.27 17.13 3.11
N GLY A 20 -18.96 17.20 1.83
CA GLY A 20 -17.80 16.54 1.26
C GLY A 20 -16.58 16.94 2.07
N THR A 21 -16.11 16.01 2.88
CA THR A 21 -14.68 15.83 3.12
C THR A 21 -14.31 14.47 2.57
N GLY A 22 -14.43 14.35 1.24
CA GLY A 22 -13.44 13.60 0.49
C GLY A 22 -12.11 14.33 0.65
N LEU A 23 -11.48 14.17 1.81
CA LEU A 23 -10.06 14.43 1.96
C LEU A 23 -9.40 13.10 1.61
N GLY A 24 -8.72 13.12 0.47
CA GLY A 24 -8.29 11.95 -0.27
C GLY A 24 -7.63 10.91 0.62
N ALA A 25 -8.14 9.68 0.49
CA ALA A 25 -7.31 8.51 0.61
C ALA A 25 -6.05 8.70 -0.26
N GLY A 26 -4.90 8.35 0.31
CA GLY A 26 -3.71 7.92 -0.41
C GLY A 26 -3.19 8.86 -1.47
N MET A 27 -2.42 9.86 -1.08
CA MET A 27 -1.24 10.22 -1.88
C MET A 27 -0.03 10.22 -0.93
N ALA A 28 0.13 9.12 -0.20
CA ALA A 28 1.47 8.72 0.09
C ALA A 28 2.00 8.28 -1.28
N VAL A 29 2.97 9.02 -1.82
CA VAL A 29 4.04 8.32 -2.51
C VAL A 29 4.71 7.54 -1.38
N ALA A 30 4.10 6.44 -0.94
CA ALA A 30 4.63 5.68 0.16
C ALA A 30 5.86 5.01 -0.43
N GLY A 31 7.05 5.47 -0.03
CA GLY A 31 8.15 4.52 0.02
C GLY A 31 7.59 3.27 0.70
N GLN A 32 7.84 2.10 0.14
CA GLN A 32 7.39 0.86 0.76
C GLN A 32 8.54 0.37 1.65
N PRO A 33 8.77 0.96 2.84
CA PRO A 33 10.01 0.75 3.60
C PRO A 33 10.22 -0.71 3.97
N ASP A 34 9.14 -1.44 4.23
CA ASP A 34 9.22 -2.87 4.58
C ASP A 34 9.58 -3.72 3.36
N MET A 35 9.03 -3.42 2.18
CA MET A 35 9.33 -4.16 0.95
C MET A 35 10.75 -3.84 0.45
N GLU A 36 11.17 -2.58 0.49
CA GLU A 36 12.53 -2.15 0.18
C GLU A 36 13.54 -2.75 1.18
N GLY A 37 13.21 -2.76 2.47
CA GLY A 37 14.02 -3.39 3.52
C GLY A 37 14.13 -4.90 3.34
N ALA A 38 13.03 -5.57 2.99
CA ALA A 38 13.02 -6.99 2.67
C ALA A 38 13.88 -7.30 1.44
N LEU A 39 13.79 -6.49 0.38
CA LEU A 39 14.62 -6.63 -0.82
C LEU A 39 16.10 -6.55 -0.47
N HIS A 40 16.52 -5.53 0.27
CA HIS A 40 17.92 -5.38 0.70
C HIS A 40 18.41 -6.58 1.55
N ALA A 41 17.58 -7.07 2.46
CA ALA A 41 17.92 -8.25 3.26
C ALA A 41 18.09 -9.51 2.40
N LEU A 42 17.21 -9.71 1.41
CA LEU A 42 17.27 -10.84 0.49
C LEU A 42 18.50 -10.76 -0.44
N GLU A 43 18.85 -9.58 -0.95
CA GLU A 43 20.06 -9.38 -1.76
C GLU A 43 21.34 -9.67 -0.96
N SER A 44 21.38 -9.23 0.30
CA SER A 44 22.47 -9.58 1.22
C SER A 44 22.56 -11.10 1.41
N ALA A 45 21.42 -11.76 1.70
CA ALA A 45 21.36 -13.21 1.84
C ALA A 45 21.84 -13.93 0.56
N GLN A 46 21.44 -13.47 -0.62
CA GLN A 46 21.91 -13.99 -1.91
C GLN A 46 23.43 -13.86 -2.06
N GLY A 47 23.99 -12.72 -1.65
CA GLY A 47 25.43 -12.48 -1.61
C GLY A 47 26.16 -13.46 -0.68
N HIS A 48 25.59 -13.77 0.49
CA HIS A 48 26.14 -14.79 1.38
C HIS A 48 26.08 -16.19 0.76
N LEU A 49 24.94 -16.56 0.18
CA LEU A 49 24.73 -17.88 -0.43
C LEU A 49 25.57 -18.12 -1.67
N SER A 50 25.86 -17.08 -2.48
CA SER A 50 26.71 -17.19 -3.66
C SER A 50 28.15 -17.58 -3.32
N ARG A 51 28.63 -17.21 -2.12
CA ARG A 51 29.97 -17.58 -1.63
C ARG A 51 30.04 -18.98 -1.01
N VAL A 52 28.91 -19.64 -0.77
CA VAL A 52 28.88 -20.99 -0.20
C VAL A 52 29.42 -22.00 -1.21
N THR A 53 30.58 -22.58 -0.94
CA THR A 53 31.19 -23.61 -1.82
C THR A 53 30.68 -25.01 -1.52
N GLN A 54 30.30 -25.29 -0.27
CA GLN A 54 29.80 -26.59 0.15
C GLN A 54 28.28 -26.70 -0.07
N ASN A 55 27.88 -27.38 -1.14
CA ASN A 55 26.47 -27.68 -1.44
C ASN A 55 26.02 -28.99 -0.75
N LYS A 56 26.13 -29.05 0.59
CA LYS A 56 25.78 -30.25 1.37
C LYS A 56 24.33 -30.64 1.09
N GLY A 57 24.10 -31.83 0.51
CA GLY A 57 22.77 -32.33 0.20
C GLY A 57 21.97 -31.50 -0.81
N GLY A 58 22.60 -30.61 -1.59
CA GLY A 58 21.89 -29.73 -2.53
C GLY A 58 21.27 -28.47 -1.89
N HIS A 59 21.37 -28.31 -0.57
CA HIS A 59 20.67 -27.24 0.15
C HIS A 59 21.16 -25.83 -0.21
N ALA A 60 22.45 -25.64 -0.51
CA ALA A 60 22.96 -24.31 -0.88
C ALA A 60 22.40 -23.86 -2.23
N ALA A 61 22.30 -24.78 -3.20
CA ALA A 61 21.67 -24.50 -4.49
C ALA A 61 20.18 -24.21 -4.33
N ALA A 62 19.46 -25.03 -3.55
CA ALA A 62 18.05 -24.82 -3.27
C ALA A 62 17.79 -23.47 -2.57
N ALA A 63 18.60 -23.10 -1.58
CA ALA A 63 18.49 -21.82 -0.88
C ALA A 63 18.70 -20.63 -1.82
N ARG A 64 19.70 -20.66 -2.71
CA ARG A 64 19.91 -19.60 -3.73
C ARG A 64 18.69 -19.44 -4.63
N GLN A 65 18.08 -20.55 -5.04
CA GLN A 65 16.92 -20.50 -5.92
C GLN A 65 15.72 -19.88 -5.20
N LEU A 66 15.47 -20.30 -3.95
CA LEU A 66 14.37 -19.76 -3.14
C LEU A 66 14.56 -18.27 -2.85
N VAL A 67 15.77 -17.83 -2.53
CA VAL A 67 16.07 -16.40 -2.30
C VAL A 67 15.90 -15.61 -3.60
N ALA A 68 16.35 -16.12 -4.74
CA ALA A 68 16.15 -15.45 -6.03
C ALA A 68 14.66 -15.32 -6.39
N GLN A 69 13.84 -16.35 -6.11
CA GLN A 69 12.39 -16.28 -6.30
C GLN A 69 11.77 -15.22 -5.38
N ALA A 70 12.15 -15.20 -4.10
CA ALA A 70 11.65 -14.20 -3.16
C ALA A 70 12.01 -12.76 -3.59
N ILE A 71 13.23 -12.53 -4.10
CA ILE A 71 13.64 -11.23 -4.66
C ILE A 71 12.70 -10.81 -5.79
N SER A 72 12.39 -11.73 -6.72
CA SER A 72 11.49 -11.46 -7.83
C SER A 72 10.08 -11.06 -7.37
N GLU A 73 9.52 -11.76 -6.38
CA GLU A 73 8.19 -11.46 -5.85
C GLU A 73 8.15 -10.11 -5.11
N VAL A 74 9.19 -9.80 -4.33
CA VAL A 74 9.28 -8.50 -3.63
C VAL A 74 9.41 -7.35 -4.63
N GLN A 75 10.23 -7.51 -5.67
CA GLN A 75 10.33 -6.52 -6.75
C GLN A 75 8.98 -6.33 -7.47
N ALA A 76 8.25 -7.42 -7.74
CA ALA A 76 6.92 -7.35 -8.33
C ALA A 76 5.93 -6.61 -7.41
N GLY A 77 5.97 -6.85 -6.10
CA GLY A 77 5.14 -6.14 -5.13
C GLY A 77 5.45 -4.64 -5.04
N ILE A 78 6.74 -4.27 -5.09
CA ILE A 78 7.19 -2.87 -5.16
C ILE A 78 6.67 -2.20 -6.42
N MET A 79 6.86 -2.84 -7.59
CA MET A 79 6.35 -2.33 -8.86
C MET A 79 4.83 -2.18 -8.85
N PHE A 80 4.12 -3.12 -8.22
CA PHE A 80 2.67 -3.08 -8.11
C PHE A 80 2.21 -1.88 -7.27
N GLY A 81 2.78 -1.64 -6.09
CA GLY A 81 2.42 -0.48 -5.27
C GLY A 81 2.75 0.84 -5.95
N HIS A 82 3.92 0.95 -6.61
CA HIS A 82 4.27 2.11 -7.43
C HIS A 82 3.28 2.35 -8.57
N ALA A 83 2.76 1.28 -9.20
CA ALA A 83 1.77 1.38 -10.27
C ALA A 83 0.36 1.74 -9.75
N GLN A 84 0.00 1.29 -8.54
CA GLN A 84 -1.29 1.53 -7.91
C GLN A 84 -1.36 2.88 -7.17
N GLY A 85 -0.21 3.53 -6.94
CA GLY A 85 -0.14 4.79 -6.18
C GLY A 85 -0.39 4.61 -4.68
N GLU A 86 -0.14 3.40 -4.15
CA GLU A 86 -0.17 3.09 -2.72
C GLU A 86 1.18 3.32 -2.05
#